data_AF-A0A9D6ZFX9-F1
#
_entry.id   AF-A0A9D6ZFX9-F1
#
_cell.length_a   1.000
_cell.length_b   1.000
_cell.length_c   1.000
_cell.angle_alpha   90.00
_cell.angle_beta   90.00
_cell.angle_gamma   90.00
#
_symmetry.space_group_name_H-M   'P 1'
#
loop_
_entity.id
_entity.type
_entity.pdbx_description
1 polymer ?
#
loop_
_entity_poly.entity_id
_entity_poly.type
_entity_poly.pdbx_seq_one_letter_code
_entity_poly.pdbx_strand_id
1 'polypeptide(L)'
;MTLTVENTLSALGLLGFGGALGTYLRIVWERMSSAQLQKQEFKDARYKCIIMLMYTLLDFDKRSKGLEKFGRDFKTQEELIDEIKAEWHNAILFASDEVLENLHAFIKDPSAESFKKSALSMRKDLWGGKLSATLESLEF
;
A
#
# COMPACT_ATOMS: atom_id res chain seq x y z
N MET A 1 -15.50 -24.33 54.61
CA MET A 1 -15.46 -23.24 53.61
C MET A 1 -16.24 -23.75 52.40
N THR A 2 -17.56 -23.66 52.44
CA THR A 2 -18.44 -24.19 51.39
C THR A 2 -18.42 -23.23 50.21
N LEU A 3 -17.77 -23.62 49.12
CA LEU A 3 -17.96 -22.97 47.82
C LEU A 3 -19.44 -23.11 47.47
N THR A 4 -20.19 -22.02 47.61
CA THR A 4 -21.60 -21.96 47.24
C THR A 4 -21.73 -22.26 45.76
N VAL A 5 -22.69 -23.11 45.40
CA VAL A 5 -22.98 -23.49 44.01
C VAL A 5 -23.14 -22.26 43.11
N GLU A 6 -23.62 -21.14 43.65
CA GLU A 6 -23.68 -19.84 42.97
C GLU A 6 -22.31 -19.29 42.54
N ASN A 7 -21.26 -19.43 43.36
CA ASN A 7 -19.92 -18.93 43.01
C ASN A 7 -19.28 -19.79 41.91
N THR A 8 -19.52 -21.11 41.93
CA THR A 8 -19.03 -22.04 40.91
C THR A 8 -19.79 -21.87 39.59
N LEU A 9 -21.11 -21.62 39.65
CA LEU A 9 -21.95 -21.37 38.48
C LEU A 9 -21.67 -19.99 37.86
N SER A 10 -21.39 -18.98 38.69
CA SER A 10 -20.96 -17.65 38.23
C SER A 10 -19.56 -17.69 37.61
N ALA A 11 -18.63 -18.46 38.18
CA ALA A 11 -17.30 -18.67 37.60
C ALA A 11 -17.35 -19.44 36.27
N LEU A 12 -18.20 -20.47 36.16
CA LEU A 12 -18.44 -21.21 34.91
C LEU A 12 -19.17 -20.36 33.86
N GLY A 13 -20.11 -19.50 34.28
CA GLY A 13 -20.77 -18.52 33.41
C GLY A 13 -19.81 -17.46 32.88
N LEU A 14 -18.92 -16.93 33.74
CA LEU A 14 -17.87 -16.00 33.33
C LEU A 14 -16.81 -16.65 32.41
N LEU A 15 -16.41 -17.89 32.69
CA LEU A 15 -15.43 -18.61 31.87
C LEU A 15 -16.02 -19.08 30.53
N GLY A 16 -17.26 -19.56 30.51
CA GLY A 16 -17.94 -20.03 29.31
C GLY A 16 -18.43 -18.90 28.40
N PHE A 17 -19.10 -17.90 28.98
CA PHE A 17 -19.66 -16.77 28.22
C PHE A 17 -18.61 -15.71 27.90
N GLY A 18 -17.69 -15.43 28.83
CA GLY A 18 -16.53 -14.56 28.59
C GLY A 18 -15.55 -15.17 27.59
N GLY A 19 -15.37 -16.50 27.60
CA GLY A 19 -14.59 -17.22 26.60
C GLY A 19 -15.22 -17.14 25.20
N ALA A 20 -16.52 -17.42 25.08
CA ALA A 20 -17.23 -17.35 23.80
C ALA A 20 -17.24 -15.93 23.20
N LEU A 21 -17.48 -14.90 24.03
CA LEU A 21 -17.45 -13.51 23.60
C LEU A 21 -16.04 -13.06 23.21
N GLY A 22 -15.03 -13.46 23.98
CA GLY A 22 -13.62 -13.20 23.67
C GLY A 22 -13.17 -13.82 22.35
N THR A 23 -13.54 -15.08 22.09
CA THR A 23 -13.27 -15.76 20.82
C THR A 23 -13.97 -15.09 19.65
N TYR A 24 -15.23 -14.69 19.81
CA TYR A 24 -15.97 -13.96 18.76
C TYR A 24 -15.29 -12.63 18.40
N LEU A 25 -14.97 -11.79 19.42
CA LEU A 25 -14.28 -10.52 19.20
C LEU A 25 -12.91 -10.72 18.56
N ARG A 26 -12.18 -11.75 18.98
CA ARG A 26 -10.89 -12.10 18.40
C ARG A 26 -11.00 -12.50 16.93
N ILE A 27 -11.99 -13.31 16.56
CA ILE A 27 -12.22 -13.70 15.15
C ILE A 27 -12.55 -12.48 14.29
N VAL A 28 -13.40 -11.57 14.79
CA VAL A 28 -13.74 -10.34 14.06
C VAL A 28 -12.50 -9.46 13.90
N TRP A 29 -11.72 -9.28 14.97
CA TRP A 29 -10.46 -8.53 14.92
C TRP A 29 -9.46 -9.16 13.94
N GLU A 30 -9.24 -10.47 14.01
CA GLU A 30 -8.32 -11.19 13.12
C GLU A 30 -8.73 -11.03 11.66
N ARG A 31 -10.03 -11.10 11.34
CA ARG A 31 -10.56 -10.86 9.99
C ARG A 31 -10.36 -9.42 9.52
N MET A 32 -10.57 -8.43 10.39
CA MET A 32 -10.30 -7.04 10.03
C MET A 32 -8.80 -6.82 9.81
N SER A 33 -7.97 -7.35 10.70
CA SER A 33 -6.52 -7.23 10.61
C SER A 33 -5.97 -7.91 9.36
N SER A 34 -6.49 -9.08 8.99
CA SER A 34 -6.08 -9.78 7.78
C SER A 34 -6.52 -9.05 6.51
N ALA A 35 -7.74 -8.48 6.49
CA ALA A 35 -8.20 -7.65 5.38
C ALA A 35 -7.37 -6.38 5.21
N GLN A 36 -6.99 -5.72 6.32
CA GLN A 36 -6.08 -4.56 6.28
C GLN A 36 -4.69 -4.95 5.78
N LEU A 37 -4.16 -6.09 6.23
CA LEU A 37 -2.86 -6.59 5.78
C LEU A 37 -2.88 -6.90 4.28
N GLN A 38 -3.89 -7.62 3.79
CA GLN A 38 -4.04 -7.92 2.36
C GLN A 38 -4.16 -6.65 1.52
N LYS A 39 -4.92 -5.65 1.99
CA LYS A 39 -5.01 -4.35 1.34
C LYS A 39 -3.63 -3.67 1.26
N GLN A 40 -2.88 -3.72 2.35
CA GLN A 40 -1.55 -3.13 2.45
C GLN A 40 -0.54 -3.82 1.53
N GLU A 41 -0.52 -5.15 1.51
CA GLU A 41 0.35 -5.95 0.65
C GLU A 41 0.05 -5.71 -0.84
N PHE A 42 -1.25 -5.67 -1.19
CA PHE A 42 -1.68 -5.32 -2.54
C PHE A 42 -1.18 -3.93 -2.93
N LYS A 43 -1.40 -2.93 -2.08
CA LYS A 43 -0.99 -1.55 -2.30
C LYS A 43 0.52 -1.41 -2.47
N ASP A 44 1.31 -2.07 -1.61
CA ASP A 44 2.78 -2.09 -1.68
C ASP A 44 3.28 -2.70 -2.99
N ALA A 45 2.71 -3.84 -3.40
CA ALA A 45 3.05 -4.48 -4.66
C ALA A 45 2.75 -3.57 -5.87
N ARG A 46 1.57 -2.93 -5.89
CA ARG A 46 1.20 -2.00 -6.97
C ARG A 46 2.08 -0.76 -7.00
N TYR A 47 2.39 -0.15 -5.86
CA TYR A 47 3.27 1.02 -5.81
C TYR A 47 4.70 0.72 -6.24
N LYS A 48 5.27 -0.44 -5.86
CA LYS A 48 6.58 -0.88 -6.36
C LYS A 48 6.59 -1.01 -7.88
N CYS A 49 5.52 -1.57 -8.45
CA CYS A 49 5.33 -1.66 -9.89
C CYS A 49 5.30 -0.28 -10.55
N ILE A 50 4.47 0.65 -10.03
CA ILE A 50 4.35 2.01 -10.56
C ILE A 50 5.69 2.76 -10.50
N ILE A 51 6.39 2.72 -9.37
CA ILE A 51 7.70 3.36 -9.20
C ILE A 51 8.69 2.84 -10.25
N MET A 52 8.72 1.53 -10.49
CA MET A 52 9.60 0.93 -11.48
C MET A 52 9.29 1.42 -12.90
N LEU A 53 8.02 1.54 -13.27
CA LEU A 53 7.61 2.06 -14.58
C LEU A 53 7.99 3.53 -14.73
N MET A 54 7.67 4.36 -13.74
CA MET A 54 8.01 5.79 -13.72
C MET A 54 9.52 6.01 -13.79
N TYR A 55 10.31 5.23 -13.03
CA TYR A 55 11.75 5.34 -13.02
C TYR A 55 12.38 4.92 -14.35
N THR A 56 11.81 3.92 -15.02
CA THR A 56 12.20 3.56 -16.38
C THR A 56 11.87 4.68 -17.36
N LEU A 57 10.73 5.35 -17.22
CA LEU A 57 10.34 6.43 -18.13
C LEU A 57 11.33 7.61 -18.11
N LEU A 58 11.91 7.93 -16.95
CA LEU A 58 12.91 9.01 -16.83
C LEU A 58 14.18 8.78 -17.67
N ASP A 59 14.50 7.54 -18.01
CA ASP A 59 15.69 7.19 -18.80
C ASP A 59 15.39 5.90 -19.59
N PHE A 60 14.43 6.03 -20.50
CA PHE A 60 13.83 4.91 -21.22
C PHE A 60 14.86 4.07 -21.97
N ASP A 61 15.75 4.71 -22.74
CA ASP A 61 16.72 4.03 -23.60
C ASP A 61 17.69 3.15 -22.80
N LYS A 62 18.02 3.57 -21.59
CA LYS A 62 18.93 2.84 -20.70
C LYS A 62 18.23 1.75 -19.91
N ARG A 63 16.96 1.95 -19.54
CA ARG A 63 16.27 1.16 -18.50
C ARG A 63 15.20 0.22 -19.04
N SER A 64 14.67 0.44 -20.24
CA SER A 64 13.59 -0.36 -20.86
C SER A 64 13.91 -1.86 -20.89
N LYS A 65 15.14 -2.25 -21.25
CA LYS A 65 15.61 -3.64 -21.24
C LYS A 65 15.53 -4.33 -19.87
N GLY A 66 15.53 -3.55 -18.79
CA GLY A 66 15.35 -4.07 -17.43
C GLY A 66 13.94 -4.60 -17.18
N LEU A 67 12.94 -4.06 -17.88
CA LEU A 67 11.53 -4.44 -17.75
C LEU A 67 11.22 -5.78 -18.43
N GLU A 68 11.99 -6.18 -19.45
CA GLU A 68 11.84 -7.48 -20.13
C GLU A 68 11.92 -8.65 -19.14
N LYS A 69 12.77 -8.53 -18.11
CA LYS A 69 12.91 -9.53 -17.03
C LYS A 69 11.64 -9.75 -16.23
N PHE A 70 10.74 -8.77 -16.23
CA PHE A 70 9.44 -8.80 -15.57
C PHE A 70 8.29 -9.10 -16.54
N GLY A 71 8.61 -9.56 -17.76
CA GLY A 71 7.61 -9.87 -18.79
C GLY A 71 6.95 -8.64 -19.40
N ARG A 72 7.59 -7.47 -19.28
CA ARG A 72 7.09 -6.21 -19.82
C ARG A 72 8.08 -5.66 -20.85
N ASP A 73 7.66 -5.66 -22.10
CA ASP A 73 8.45 -5.15 -23.22
C ASP A 73 7.72 -3.95 -23.82
N PHE A 74 8.26 -2.76 -23.56
CA PHE A 74 7.76 -1.49 -24.10
C PHE A 74 8.71 -1.04 -25.20
N LYS A 75 8.18 -0.79 -26.39
CA LYS A 75 8.96 -0.40 -27.57
C LYS A 75 9.17 1.10 -27.66
N THR A 76 8.28 1.87 -27.03
CA THR A 76 8.27 3.32 -27.06
C THR A 76 8.00 3.91 -25.68
N GLN A 77 8.36 5.17 -25.47
CA GLN A 77 8.04 5.89 -24.25
C GLN A 77 6.53 6.07 -24.10
N GLU A 78 5.81 6.27 -25.21
CA GLU A 78 4.36 6.42 -25.24
C GLU A 78 3.65 5.18 -24.71
N GLU A 79 4.08 3.98 -25.12
CA GLU A 79 3.53 2.71 -24.58
C GLU A 79 3.74 2.61 -23.06
N LEU A 80 4.90 3.02 -22.56
CA LEU A 80 5.19 3.03 -21.14
C LEU A 80 4.34 4.07 -20.39
N ILE A 81 4.13 5.25 -20.97
CA ILE A 81 3.24 6.28 -20.43
C ILE A 81 1.80 5.78 -20.35
N ASP A 82 1.33 5.06 -21.38
CA ASP A 82 -0.02 4.51 -21.40
C ASP A 82 -0.20 3.40 -20.34
N GLU A 83 0.80 2.57 -20.08
CA GLU A 83 0.79 1.65 -18.94
C GLU A 83 0.73 2.41 -17.61
N ILE A 84 1.50 3.48 -17.43
CA ILE A 84 1.45 4.29 -16.20
C ILE A 84 0.07 4.96 -16.03
N LYS A 85 -0.58 5.38 -17.12
CA LYS A 85 -1.98 5.83 -17.08
C LYS A 85 -2.93 4.70 -16.67
N ALA A 86 -2.78 3.50 -17.21
CA ALA A 86 -3.59 2.36 -16.81
C ALA A 86 -3.42 2.05 -15.31
N GLU A 87 -2.19 2.11 -14.81
CA GLU A 87 -1.88 1.99 -13.39
C GLU A 87 -2.52 3.10 -12.55
N TRP A 88 -2.55 4.35 -13.04
CA TRP A 88 -3.25 5.44 -12.36
C TRP A 88 -4.75 5.19 -12.24
N HIS A 89 -5.41 4.70 -13.29
CA HIS A 89 -6.84 4.35 -13.22
C HIS A 89 -7.09 3.22 -12.21
N ASN A 90 -6.20 2.22 -12.15
CA ASN A 90 -6.28 1.16 -11.15
C ASN A 90 -6.04 1.69 -9.72
N ALA A 91 -5.16 2.67 -9.56
CA ALA A 91 -4.83 3.29 -8.28
C ALA A 91 -6.04 3.98 -7.62
N ILE A 92 -7.04 4.43 -8.38
CA ILE A 92 -8.27 5.03 -7.86
C ILE A 92 -8.95 4.13 -6.80
N LEU A 93 -8.81 2.82 -6.93
CA LEU A 93 -9.46 1.85 -6.03
C LEU A 93 -8.80 1.78 -4.63
N PHE A 94 -7.56 2.24 -4.46
CA PHE A 94 -6.79 1.97 -3.25
C PHE A 94 -5.83 3.06 -2.78
N ALA A 95 -5.47 4.01 -3.64
CA ALA A 95 -4.52 5.08 -3.37
C ALA A 95 -5.18 6.28 -2.69
N SER A 96 -4.39 7.07 -1.96
CA SER A 96 -4.86 8.38 -1.47
C SER A 96 -4.92 9.42 -2.59
N ASP A 97 -5.73 10.46 -2.38
CA ASP A 97 -5.85 11.60 -3.31
C ASP A 97 -4.48 12.24 -3.62
N GLU A 98 -3.62 12.40 -2.60
CA GLU A 98 -2.27 12.94 -2.77
C GLU A 98 -1.41 12.10 -3.71
N VAL A 99 -1.54 10.76 -3.68
CA VAL A 99 -0.85 9.88 -4.62
C VAL A 99 -1.41 10.04 -6.03
N LEU A 100 -2.74 10.08 -6.16
CA LEU A 100 -3.40 10.25 -7.46
C LEU A 100 -3.03 11.57 -8.12
N GLU A 101 -2.99 12.67 -7.36
CA GLU A 101 -2.61 13.99 -7.84
C GLU A 101 -1.14 14.02 -8.28
N ASN A 102 -0.22 13.52 -7.46
CA ASN A 102 1.21 13.51 -7.78
C ASN A 102 1.54 12.59 -8.97
N LEU A 103 0.93 11.40 -9.02
CA LEU A 103 1.13 10.46 -10.13
C LEU A 103 0.58 11.04 -11.44
N HIS A 104 -0.56 11.71 -11.40
CA HIS A 104 -1.09 12.42 -12.56
C HIS A 104 -0.18 13.58 -13.00
N ALA A 105 0.40 14.33 -12.06
CA ALA A 105 1.39 15.37 -12.37
C ALA A 105 2.63 14.77 -13.05
N PHE A 106 3.12 13.63 -12.58
CA PHE A 106 4.21 12.90 -13.24
C PHE A 106 3.84 12.46 -14.66
N ILE A 107 2.64 11.93 -14.89
CA ILE A 107 2.19 11.51 -16.23
C ILE A 107 2.18 12.70 -17.20
N LYS A 108 1.80 13.89 -16.73
CA LYS A 108 1.76 15.11 -17.55
C LYS A 108 3.15 15.66 -17.87
N ASP A 109 4.04 15.66 -16.89
CA ASP A 109 5.40 16.19 -17.00
C ASP A 109 6.39 15.29 -16.25
N PRO A 110 6.88 14.21 -16.90
CA PRO A 110 7.79 13.26 -16.28
C PRO A 110 9.15 13.91 -15.99
N SER A 111 9.48 14.05 -14.71
CA SER A 111 10.76 14.60 -14.25
C SER A 111 11.21 13.92 -12.96
N ALA A 112 12.49 14.07 -12.62
CA ALA A 112 13.02 13.55 -11.35
C ALA A 112 12.26 14.13 -10.13
N GLU A 113 11.83 15.39 -10.23
CA GLU A 113 11.06 16.07 -9.19
C GLU A 113 9.64 15.47 -9.06
N SER A 114 8.90 15.35 -10.17
CA SER A 114 7.54 14.78 -10.15
C SER A 114 7.55 13.29 -9.78
N PHE A 115 8.61 12.57 -10.15
CA PHE A 115 8.86 11.20 -9.71
C PHE A 115 9.04 11.13 -8.18
N LYS A 116 9.93 11.96 -7.64
CA LYS A 116 10.20 12.00 -6.20
C LYS A 116 8.93 12.34 -5.41
N LYS A 117 8.16 13.35 -5.82
CA LYS A 117 6.89 13.69 -5.16
C LYS A 117 5.93 12.51 -5.13
N SER A 118 5.78 11.82 -6.27
CA SER A 118 4.95 10.62 -6.38
C SER A 118 5.43 9.51 -5.43
N ALA A 119 6.73 9.19 -5.45
CA ALA A 119 7.31 8.15 -4.60
C ALA A 119 7.18 8.45 -3.09
N LEU A 120 7.37 9.70 -2.68
CA LEU A 120 7.23 10.10 -1.28
C LEU A 120 5.78 10.06 -0.82
N SER A 121 4.83 10.50 -1.66
CA SER A 121 3.41 10.40 -1.33
C SER A 121 2.95 8.94 -1.24
N MET A 122 3.42 8.05 -2.11
CA MET A 122 3.17 6.60 -2.02
C MET A 122 3.73 6.00 -0.72
N ARG A 123 4.93 6.40 -0.32
CA ARG A 123 5.53 5.95 0.96
C ARG A 123 4.69 6.39 2.15
N LYS A 124 4.27 7.66 2.18
CA LYS A 124 3.41 8.22 3.22
C LYS A 124 2.07 7.49 3.28
N ASP A 125 1.52 7.17 2.12
CA ASP A 125 0.24 6.48 1.97
C ASP A 125 0.29 4.97 2.32
N LEU A 126 1.49 4.37 2.28
CA LEU A 126 1.73 3.02 2.80
C LEU A 126 1.92 3.00 4.31
N TRP A 127 2.86 3.79 4.83
CA TRP A 127 3.36 3.60 6.19
C TRP A 127 2.89 4.68 7.17
N GLY A 128 2.25 5.73 6.67
CA GLY A 128 1.97 6.93 7.44
C GLY A 128 3.24 7.69 7.85
N GLY A 129 3.05 8.69 8.70
CA GLY A 129 4.13 9.48 9.28
C GLY A 129 4.67 10.59 8.38
N LYS A 130 5.47 11.48 8.97
CA LYS A 130 6.20 12.53 8.25
C LYS A 130 7.57 12.00 7.85
N LEU A 131 7.97 12.28 6.62
CA LEU A 131 9.35 12.13 6.20
C LEU A 131 10.22 13.20 6.87
N SER A 132 11.50 12.91 7.06
CA SER A 132 12.43 13.92 7.56
C SER A 132 12.66 14.97 6.48
N ALA A 133 12.75 16.23 6.87
CA ALA A 133 13.05 17.33 5.95
C ALA A 133 14.35 17.10 5.15
N THR A 134 15.31 16.38 5.76
CA THR A 134 16.55 15.96 5.09
C THR A 134 16.31 15.04 3.90
N LEU A 135 15.41 14.06 4.01
CA LEU A 135 15.07 13.17 2.89
C LEU A 135 14.36 13.94 1.76
N GLU A 136 13.52 14.89 2.14
CA GLU A 136 12.80 15.74 1.19
C GLU A 136 13.71 16.72 0.45
N SER A 137 14.90 17.06 0.99
CA SER A 137 15.84 17.98 0.34
C SER A 137 16.88 17.31 -0.56
N LEU A 138 16.93 15.97 -0.64
CA LEU A 138 17.92 15.27 -1.46
C LEU A 138 17.61 15.37 -2.95
N GLU A 139 18.61 15.72 -3.76
CA GLU A 139 18.52 15.73 -5.24
C GLU A 139 19.33 14.56 -5.81
N PHE A 140 18.86 13.99 -6.93
CA PHE A 140 19.45 12.83 -7.61
C PHE A 140 19.46 13.04 -9.11
#